data_AF-A0A1H9C4Y1-F1
#
_entry.id   AF-A0A1H9C4Y1-F1
#
_cell.length_a   1.000
_cell.length_b   1.000
_cell.length_c   1.000
_cell.angle_alpha   90.00
_cell.angle_beta   90.00
_cell.angle_gamma   90.00
#
_symmetry.space_group_name_H-M   'P 1'
#
loop_
_entity.id
_entity.type
_entity.pdbx_description
1 polymer ?
#
loop_
_entity_poly.entity_id
_entity_poly.type
_entity_poly.pdbx_seq_one_letter_code
_entity_poly.pdbx_strand_id
1 'polypeptide(L)'
;MSGAGRRTGPAGERPEEYADEYAAALASALRGPVRAKARLVAEIREGLADTVAAYADEGLPRDLAVRRAVREFGTVAEVAPACQRELTVAQVRHTARAVALAAPLPAVCWYLLLVMGHGSQLPLATRLVTLPLAGVAAAAALLATAALAATGPLARRLPTPRRLPRATAWAGTAAGVCLGVSALTLAASSPLSGNWPLVAPAGALAAALHTVVASSARACRDCARA
;
A
#
# COMPACT_ATOMS: atom_id res chain seq x y z
N MET A 1 45.52 -35.24 -40.34
CA MET A 1 44.25 -34.48 -40.39
C MET A 1 43.32 -35.04 -39.34
N SER A 2 43.31 -34.48 -38.13
CA SER A 2 42.42 -34.93 -37.05
C SER A 2 41.71 -33.68 -36.52
N GLY A 3 40.49 -33.47 -37.01
CA GLY A 3 39.61 -32.40 -36.56
C GLY A 3 39.01 -32.80 -35.22
N ALA A 4 39.62 -32.34 -34.13
CA ALA A 4 39.08 -32.49 -32.80
C ALA A 4 37.84 -31.59 -32.64
N GLY A 5 36.71 -32.24 -32.36
CA GLY A 5 35.40 -31.63 -32.25
C GLY A 5 35.33 -30.47 -31.25
N ARG A 6 34.79 -29.36 -31.72
CA ARG A 6 34.18 -28.33 -30.87
C ARG A 6 33.02 -28.98 -30.12
N ARG A 7 33.23 -29.27 -28.82
CA ARG A 7 32.13 -29.55 -27.91
C ARG A 7 31.38 -28.24 -27.68
N THR A 8 30.27 -28.08 -28.37
CA THR A 8 29.21 -27.14 -27.98
C THR A 8 28.60 -27.67 -26.69
N GLY A 9 29.12 -27.22 -25.55
CA GLY A 9 28.40 -27.35 -24.27
C GLY A 9 27.10 -26.56 -24.34
N PRO A 10 26.02 -26.98 -23.64
CA PRO A 10 24.78 -26.22 -23.62
C PRO A 10 25.07 -24.80 -23.14
N ALA A 11 24.54 -23.82 -23.86
CA ALA A 11 24.75 -22.39 -23.61
C ALA A 11 24.56 -22.08 -22.13
N GLY A 12 25.63 -21.67 -21.45
CA GLY A 12 25.58 -21.31 -20.04
C GLY A 12 24.73 -20.05 -19.86
N GLU A 13 23.54 -20.23 -19.30
CA GLU A 13 22.55 -19.20 -18.96
C GLU A 13 23.21 -17.99 -18.30
N ARG A 14 23.11 -16.78 -18.87
CA ARG A 14 23.82 -15.55 -18.45
C ARG A 14 23.56 -15.20 -16.95
N PRO A 15 24.44 -14.49 -16.22
CA PRO A 15 24.25 -14.31 -14.76
C PRO A 15 22.93 -13.59 -14.48
N GLU A 16 22.56 -12.74 -15.43
CA GLU A 16 21.28 -12.09 -15.59
C GLU A 16 20.09 -13.06 -15.62
N GLU A 17 20.21 -14.21 -16.30
CA GLU A 17 19.12 -15.19 -16.45
C GLU A 17 18.74 -15.85 -15.12
N TYR A 18 19.74 -16.25 -14.33
CA TYR A 18 19.48 -16.76 -12.98
C TYR A 18 18.89 -15.69 -12.06
N ALA A 19 19.42 -14.46 -12.11
CA ALA A 19 18.89 -13.36 -11.33
C ALA A 19 17.44 -13.03 -11.72
N ASP A 20 17.11 -13.11 -13.01
CA ASP A 20 15.76 -12.93 -13.54
C ASP A 20 14.81 -14.05 -13.05
N GLU A 21 15.24 -15.31 -13.03
CA GLU A 21 14.47 -16.42 -12.47
C GLU A 21 14.22 -16.26 -10.97
N TYR A 22 15.27 -15.91 -10.21
CA TYR A 22 15.15 -15.63 -8.77
C TYR A 22 14.17 -14.48 -8.53
N ALA A 23 14.26 -13.41 -9.32
CA ALA A 23 13.38 -12.25 -9.25
C ALA A 23 11.93 -12.61 -9.59
N ALA A 24 11.70 -13.45 -10.59
CA ALA A 24 10.38 -13.94 -10.96
C ALA A 24 9.76 -14.81 -9.84
N ALA A 25 10.55 -15.71 -9.26
CA ALA A 25 10.13 -16.53 -8.12
C ALA A 25 9.80 -15.65 -6.90
N LEU A 26 10.65 -14.68 -6.57
CA LEU A 26 10.41 -13.72 -5.50
C LEU A 26 9.16 -12.87 -5.78
N ALA A 27 8.99 -12.36 -7.00
CA ALA A 27 7.79 -11.65 -7.39
C ALA A 27 6.54 -12.52 -7.22
N SER A 28 6.59 -13.82 -7.52
CA SER A 28 5.44 -14.70 -7.35
C SER A 28 5.04 -14.87 -5.87
N ALA A 29 6.03 -14.90 -4.98
CA ALA A 29 5.87 -15.08 -3.54
C ALA A 29 5.36 -13.82 -2.83
N LEU A 30 5.62 -12.62 -3.38
CA LEU A 30 5.26 -11.36 -2.74
C LEU A 30 3.86 -10.85 -3.08
N ARG A 31 3.24 -10.18 -2.11
CA ARG A 31 1.95 -9.47 -2.24
C ARG A 31 2.10 -8.02 -1.79
N GLY A 32 1.58 -7.08 -2.57
CA GLY A 32 1.66 -5.67 -2.22
C GLY A 32 1.45 -4.73 -3.42
N PRO A 33 1.60 -3.41 -3.20
CA PRO A 33 1.40 -2.41 -4.24
C PRO A 33 2.38 -2.61 -5.39
N VAL A 34 1.84 -2.70 -6.62
CA VAL A 34 2.55 -3.11 -7.84
C VAL A 34 3.87 -2.37 -8.02
N ARG A 35 3.88 -1.04 -7.88
CA ARG A 35 5.08 -0.22 -8.06
C ARG A 35 6.16 -0.48 -7.00
N ALA A 36 5.76 -0.61 -5.73
CA ALA A 36 6.72 -0.87 -4.64
C ALA A 36 7.31 -2.27 -4.75
N LYS A 37 6.47 -3.26 -5.10
CA LYS A 37 6.90 -4.64 -5.36
C LYS A 37 7.86 -4.71 -6.55
N ALA A 38 7.51 -4.09 -7.67
CA ALA A 38 8.37 -4.10 -8.86
C ALA A 38 9.74 -3.46 -8.56
N ARG A 39 9.76 -2.32 -7.86
CA ARG A 39 11.01 -1.67 -7.45
C ARG A 39 11.85 -2.57 -6.52
N LEU A 40 11.25 -3.13 -5.47
CA LEU A 40 11.96 -4.00 -4.52
C LEU A 40 12.54 -5.25 -5.19
N VAL A 41 11.77 -5.88 -6.08
CA VAL A 41 12.23 -7.04 -6.85
C VAL A 41 13.37 -6.66 -7.78
N ALA A 42 13.30 -5.50 -8.45
CA ALA A 42 14.37 -5.02 -9.30
C ALA A 42 15.67 -4.75 -8.53
N GLU A 43 15.59 -4.14 -7.34
CA GLU A 43 16.74 -3.89 -6.46
C GLU A 43 17.40 -5.21 -6.01
N ILE A 44 16.60 -6.23 -5.66
CA ILE A 44 17.13 -7.54 -5.26
C ILE A 44 17.76 -8.28 -6.45
N ARG A 45 17.13 -8.21 -7.62
CA ARG A 45 17.65 -8.79 -8.86
C ARG A 45 19.02 -8.20 -9.21
N GLU A 46 19.14 -6.88 -9.17
CA GLU A 46 20.38 -6.16 -9.44
C GLU A 46 21.46 -6.53 -8.43
N GLY A 47 21.15 -6.47 -7.13
CA GLY A 47 22.11 -6.87 -6.09
C GLY A 47 22.57 -8.33 -6.20
N LEU A 48 21.68 -9.26 -6.59
CA LEU A 48 22.06 -10.65 -6.84
C LEU A 48 22.96 -10.79 -8.07
N ALA A 49 22.63 -10.11 -9.17
CA ALA A 49 23.45 -10.12 -10.38
C ALA A 49 24.86 -9.56 -10.11
N ASP A 50 24.95 -8.45 -9.37
CA ASP A 50 26.22 -7.84 -8.96
C ASP A 50 27.06 -8.80 -8.09
N THR A 51 26.41 -9.53 -7.17
CA THR A 51 27.09 -10.51 -6.31
C THR A 51 27.61 -11.70 -7.11
N VAL A 52 26.85 -12.20 -8.09
CA VAL A 52 27.31 -13.27 -8.98
C VAL A 52 28.49 -12.80 -9.84
N ALA A 53 28.43 -11.57 -10.35
CA ALA A 53 29.51 -10.97 -11.13
C ALA A 53 30.80 -10.84 -10.30
N ALA A 54 30.69 -10.35 -9.06
CA ALA A 54 31.84 -10.24 -8.16
C ALA A 54 32.55 -11.60 -7.94
N TYR A 55 31.79 -12.67 -7.67
CA TYR A 55 32.38 -14.00 -7.53
C TYR A 55 32.98 -14.55 -8.83
N ALA A 56 32.38 -14.24 -9.98
CA ALA A 56 32.95 -14.62 -11.27
C ALA A 56 34.27 -13.89 -11.56
N ASP A 57 34.36 -12.60 -11.20
CA ASP A 57 35.56 -11.78 -11.34
C ASP A 57 36.70 -12.25 -10.41
N GLU A 58 36.35 -12.83 -9.26
CA GLU A 58 37.30 -13.55 -8.37
C GLU A 58 37.78 -14.90 -8.94
N GLY A 59 37.28 -15.30 -10.12
CA GLY A 59 37.68 -16.51 -10.83
C GLY A 59 36.91 -17.76 -10.43
N LEU A 60 35.81 -17.64 -9.67
CA LEU A 60 34.96 -18.81 -9.41
C LEU A 60 34.29 -19.27 -10.70
N PRO A 61 34.22 -20.59 -10.94
CA PRO A 61 33.33 -21.14 -11.95
C PRO A 61 31.91 -20.65 -11.72
N ARG A 62 31.25 -20.26 -12.80
CA ARG A 62 29.93 -19.62 -12.82
C ARG A 62 28.87 -20.31 -11.95
N ASP A 63 28.79 -21.64 -12.03
CA ASP A 63 27.84 -22.43 -11.27
C ASP A 63 28.12 -22.37 -9.76
N LEU A 64 29.40 -22.32 -9.38
CA LEU A 64 29.84 -22.09 -8.00
C LEU A 64 29.59 -20.65 -7.56
N ALA A 65 29.81 -19.66 -8.43
CA ALA A 65 29.54 -18.25 -8.17
C ALA A 65 28.05 -18.02 -7.86
N VAL A 66 27.14 -18.59 -8.66
CA VAL A 66 25.68 -18.55 -8.41
C VAL A 66 25.34 -19.22 -7.08
N ARG A 67 25.80 -20.46 -6.83
CA ARG A 67 25.54 -21.16 -5.57
C ARG A 67 26.08 -20.39 -4.36
N ARG A 68 27.22 -19.73 -4.51
CA ARG A 68 27.83 -18.91 -3.45
C ARG A 68 27.00 -17.65 -3.21
N ALA A 69 26.63 -16.92 -4.26
CA ALA A 69 25.78 -15.75 -4.18
C ALA A 69 24.44 -16.06 -3.52
N VAL A 70 23.75 -17.14 -3.91
CA VAL A 70 22.46 -17.54 -3.31
C VAL A 70 22.58 -17.89 -1.83
N ARG A 71 23.67 -18.57 -1.44
CA ARG A 71 23.92 -18.91 -0.04
C ARG A 71 24.19 -17.66 0.80
N GLU A 72 24.72 -16.60 0.21
CA GLU A 72 24.94 -15.32 0.87
C GLU A 72 23.67 -14.45 0.89
N PHE A 73 22.98 -14.33 -0.24
CA PHE A 73 21.73 -13.56 -0.38
C PHE A 73 20.56 -14.20 0.38
N GLY A 74 20.53 -15.53 0.45
CA GLY A 74 19.41 -16.32 0.92
C GLY A 74 18.51 -16.80 -0.22
N THR A 75 17.84 -17.91 0.02
CA THR A 75 16.80 -18.45 -0.84
C THR A 75 15.56 -17.54 -0.85
N VAL A 76 14.71 -17.66 -1.86
CA VAL A 76 13.45 -16.91 -1.94
C VAL A 76 12.61 -17.11 -0.67
N ALA A 77 12.60 -18.31 -0.09
CA ALA A 77 11.86 -18.61 1.14
C ALA A 77 12.39 -17.85 2.38
N GLU A 78 13.70 -17.57 2.43
CA GLU A 78 14.33 -16.84 3.52
C GLU A 78 14.17 -15.31 3.37
N VAL A 79 14.26 -14.81 2.13
CA VAL A 79 14.21 -13.38 1.82
C VAL A 79 12.78 -12.86 1.74
N ALA A 80 11.83 -13.65 1.22
CA ALA A 80 10.45 -13.21 1.00
C ALA A 80 9.75 -12.67 2.25
N PRO A 81 9.87 -13.27 3.47
CA PRO A 81 9.26 -12.71 4.67
C PRO A 81 9.78 -11.32 5.03
N ALA A 82 11.05 -11.02 4.78
CA ALA A 82 11.62 -9.70 5.02
C ALA A 82 11.07 -8.67 4.02
N CYS A 83 11.09 -9.02 2.73
CA CYS A 83 10.51 -8.19 1.68
C CYS A 83 9.01 -7.93 1.88
N GLN A 84 8.26 -8.95 2.31
CA GLN A 84 6.82 -8.83 2.59
C GLN A 84 6.55 -7.84 3.73
N ARG A 85 7.41 -7.78 4.75
CA ARG A 85 7.32 -6.76 5.82
C ARG A 85 7.51 -5.36 5.26
N GLU A 86 8.49 -5.14 4.39
CA GLU A 86 8.71 -3.84 3.77
C GLU A 86 7.53 -3.40 2.89
N LEU A 87 7.00 -4.31 2.07
CA LEU A 87 5.81 -4.05 1.26
C LEU A 87 4.58 -3.76 2.11
N THR A 88 4.44 -4.45 3.24
CA THR A 88 3.37 -4.17 4.20
C THR A 88 3.49 -2.76 4.77
N VAL A 89 4.69 -2.32 5.15
CA VAL A 89 4.93 -0.95 5.63
C VAL A 89 4.63 0.08 4.54
N ALA A 90 5.04 -0.18 3.29
CA ALA A 90 4.72 0.68 2.15
C ALA A 90 3.20 0.81 1.92
N GLN A 91 2.46 -0.31 2.02
CA GLN A 91 1.00 -0.33 1.89
C GLN A 91 0.31 0.40 3.05
N VAL A 92 0.80 0.23 4.28
CA VAL A 92 0.30 0.95 5.46
C VAL A 92 0.46 2.46 5.26
N ARG A 93 1.62 2.93 4.80
CA ARG A 93 1.86 4.35 4.50
C ARG A 93 0.94 4.86 3.40
N HIS A 94 0.76 4.10 2.31
CA HIS A 94 -0.13 4.48 1.22
C HIS A 94 -1.57 4.63 1.70
N THR A 95 -2.06 3.65 2.47
CA THR A 95 -3.41 3.65 3.06
C THR A 95 -3.58 4.81 4.04
N ALA A 96 -2.61 5.04 4.92
CA ALA A 96 -2.66 6.12 5.89
C ALA A 96 -2.64 7.51 5.22
N ARG A 97 -1.89 7.71 4.13
CA ARG A 97 -1.95 8.94 3.33
C ARG A 97 -3.32 9.14 2.69
N ALA A 98 -3.89 8.09 2.07
CA ALA A 98 -5.22 8.18 1.48
C ALA A 98 -6.28 8.55 2.52
N VAL A 99 -6.24 7.94 3.71
CA VAL A 99 -7.16 8.26 4.82
C VAL A 99 -6.92 9.68 5.33
N ALA A 100 -5.67 10.11 5.56
CA ALA A 100 -5.36 11.44 6.05
C ALA A 100 -5.82 12.55 5.10
N LEU A 101 -5.72 12.32 3.78
CA LEU A 101 -6.20 13.26 2.76
C LEU A 101 -7.74 13.26 2.63
N ALA A 102 -8.38 12.11 2.84
CA ALA A 102 -9.83 11.98 2.69
C ALA A 102 -10.63 12.36 3.96
N ALA A 103 -10.04 12.16 5.15
CA ALA A 103 -10.68 12.40 6.44
C ALA A 103 -11.18 13.84 6.69
N PRO A 104 -10.54 14.92 6.22
CA PRO A 104 -11.09 16.27 6.43
C PRO A 104 -12.33 16.55 5.58
N LEU A 105 -12.58 15.81 4.49
CA LEU A 105 -13.69 16.12 3.57
C LEU A 105 -15.07 16.10 4.27
N PRO A 106 -15.46 15.07 5.05
CA PRO A 106 -16.71 15.10 5.80
C PRO A 106 -16.84 16.28 6.76
N ALA A 107 -15.74 16.67 7.43
CA ALA A 107 -15.73 17.80 8.35
C ALA A 107 -15.92 19.15 7.60
N VAL A 108 -15.26 19.31 6.45
CA VAL A 108 -15.43 20.50 5.59
C VAL A 108 -16.84 20.56 5.03
N CYS A 109 -17.38 19.44 4.53
CA CYS A 109 -18.76 19.38 4.06
C CYS A 109 -19.76 19.77 5.15
N TRP A 110 -19.55 19.28 6.38
CA TRP A 110 -20.38 19.64 7.53
C TRP A 110 -20.28 21.13 7.88
N TYR A 111 -19.05 21.67 7.93
CA TYR A 111 -18.83 23.09 8.20
C TYR A 111 -19.52 23.99 7.17
N LEU A 112 -19.42 23.64 5.89
CA LEU A 112 -20.10 24.37 4.81
C LEU A 112 -21.62 24.35 4.97
N LEU A 113 -22.21 23.21 5.35
CA LEU A 113 -23.65 23.11 5.62
C LEU A 113 -24.09 24.01 6.79
N LEU A 114 -23.27 24.12 7.84
CA LEU A 114 -23.54 25.01 8.97
C LEU A 114 -23.48 26.48 8.55
N VAL A 115 -22.41 26.90 7.85
CA VAL A 115 -22.19 28.29 7.44
C VAL A 115 -23.25 28.77 6.44
N MET A 116 -23.71 27.88 5.55
CA MET A 116 -24.79 28.18 4.60
C MET A 116 -26.17 28.26 5.26
N GLY A 117 -26.28 28.16 6.59
CA GLY A 117 -27.56 28.27 7.32
C GLY A 117 -28.47 27.04 7.19
N HIS A 118 -28.02 25.97 6.54
CA HIS A 118 -28.77 24.72 6.40
C HIS A 118 -28.63 23.84 7.66
N GLY A 119 -27.68 24.18 8.55
CA GLY A 119 -27.39 23.45 9.79
C GLY A 119 -28.47 23.49 10.87
N SER A 120 -29.24 24.59 10.93
CA SER A 120 -30.30 24.81 11.93
C SER A 120 -31.67 24.27 11.51
N GLN A 121 -31.84 24.00 10.21
CA GLN A 121 -33.06 23.45 9.58
C GLN A 121 -33.06 21.91 9.56
N LEU A 122 -31.98 21.27 10.02
CA LEU A 122 -31.84 19.81 10.00
C LEU A 122 -32.66 19.14 11.10
N PRO A 123 -33.46 18.10 10.77
CA PRO A 123 -34.20 17.32 11.76
C PRO A 123 -33.29 16.79 12.87
N LEU A 124 -33.85 16.65 14.09
CA LEU A 124 -33.15 16.09 15.25
C LEU A 124 -32.48 14.75 14.94
N ALA A 125 -33.16 13.89 14.16
CA ALA A 125 -32.63 12.61 13.69
C ALA A 125 -31.32 12.76 12.92
N THR A 126 -31.19 13.78 12.06
CA THR A 126 -29.97 14.04 11.28
C THR A 126 -28.82 14.51 12.17
N ARG A 127 -29.11 15.34 13.18
CA ARG A 127 -28.10 15.76 14.17
C ARG A 127 -27.57 14.58 14.99
N LEU A 128 -28.44 13.66 15.41
CA LEU A 128 -28.05 12.45 16.16
C LEU A 128 -27.15 11.50 15.38
N VAL A 129 -27.28 11.46 14.04
CA VAL A 129 -26.41 10.65 13.17
C VAL A 129 -25.08 11.36 12.86
N THR A 130 -25.09 12.69 12.74
CA THR A 130 -23.91 13.42 12.25
C THR A 130 -22.81 13.54 13.31
N LEU A 131 -23.18 13.75 14.58
CA LEU A 131 -22.22 13.87 15.69
C LEU A 131 -21.33 12.63 15.87
N PRO A 132 -21.85 11.39 15.94
CA PRO A 132 -21.02 10.19 16.02
C PRO A 132 -20.20 9.98 14.74
N LEU A 133 -20.74 10.33 13.57
CA LEU A 133 -20.01 10.21 12.29
C LEU A 133 -18.77 11.11 12.25
N ALA A 134 -18.90 12.35 12.75
CA ALA A 134 -17.78 13.27 12.91
C ALA A 134 -16.74 12.73 13.91
N GLY A 135 -17.20 12.13 15.02
CA GLY A 135 -16.32 11.45 15.98
C GLY A 135 -15.53 10.29 15.36
N VAL A 136 -16.18 9.44 14.56
CA VAL A 136 -15.52 8.34 13.84
C VAL A 136 -14.52 8.86 12.81
N ALA A 137 -14.87 9.92 12.06
CA ALA A 137 -13.95 10.54 11.11
C ALA A 137 -12.71 11.13 11.79
N ALA A 138 -12.88 11.81 12.93
CA ALA A 138 -11.78 12.34 13.72
C ALA A 138 -10.89 11.23 14.30
N ALA A 139 -11.48 10.16 14.84
CA ALA A 139 -10.73 9.00 15.32
C ALA A 139 -9.94 8.31 14.20
N ALA A 140 -10.54 8.15 13.01
CA ALA A 140 -9.87 7.60 11.85
C ALA A 140 -8.70 8.49 11.38
N ALA A 141 -8.88 9.82 11.39
CA ALA A 141 -7.83 10.78 11.07
C ALA A 141 -6.65 10.71 12.06
N LEU A 142 -6.95 10.63 13.37
CA LEU A 142 -5.93 10.48 14.40
C LEU A 142 -5.14 9.17 14.24
N LEU A 143 -5.83 8.06 13.97
CA LEU A 143 -5.19 6.76 13.72
C LEU A 143 -4.32 6.78 12.45
N ALA A 144 -4.78 7.43 11.38
CA ALA A 144 -3.99 7.59 10.16
C ALA A 144 -2.72 8.42 10.38
N THR A 145 -2.86 9.54 11.10
CA THR A 145 -1.73 10.40 11.48
C THR A 145 -0.74 9.66 12.37
N ALA A 146 -1.22 8.91 13.35
CA ALA A 146 -0.39 8.07 14.21
C ALA A 146 0.34 6.99 13.40
N ALA A 147 -0.31 6.37 12.42
CA ALA A 147 0.32 5.40 11.54
C ALA A 147 1.41 6.03 10.65
N LEU A 148 1.18 7.24 10.13
CA LEU A 148 2.20 7.99 9.38
C LEU A 148 3.40 8.36 10.25
N ALA A 149 3.15 8.79 11.49
CA ALA A 149 4.22 9.09 12.44
C ALA A 149 5.03 7.82 12.77
N ALA A 150 4.35 6.73 13.14
CA ALA A 150 4.96 5.47 13.54
C ALA A 150 5.71 4.77 12.39
N THR A 151 5.26 4.96 11.15
CA THR A 151 5.95 4.43 9.96
C THR A 151 6.92 5.43 9.36
N GLY A 152 6.93 6.71 9.76
CA GLY A 152 7.75 7.77 9.16
C GLY A 152 9.00 8.11 9.98
N PRO A 153 9.24 9.39 10.34
CA PRO A 153 10.46 9.79 11.05
C PRO A 153 10.62 9.12 12.43
N LEU A 154 9.51 8.69 13.05
CA LEU A 154 9.51 8.01 14.34
C LEU A 154 9.85 6.51 14.22
N ALA A 155 9.73 5.91 13.03
CA ALA A 155 10.14 4.52 12.78
C ALA A 155 11.65 4.31 12.99
N ARG A 156 12.45 5.37 12.86
CA ARG A 156 13.89 5.35 13.17
C ARG A 156 14.19 5.28 14.67
N ARG A 157 13.22 5.60 15.53
CA ARG A 157 13.39 5.69 16.98
C ARG A 157 12.55 4.69 17.76
N LEU A 158 11.55 4.07 17.15
CA LEU A 158 10.64 3.14 17.80
C LEU A 158 10.48 1.87 16.97
N PRO A 159 10.54 0.68 17.61
CA PRO A 159 10.28 -0.58 16.92
C PRO A 159 8.86 -0.58 16.37
N THR A 160 8.68 -0.80 15.06
CA THR A 160 7.37 -0.82 14.41
C THR A 160 6.45 -1.86 15.07
N PRO A 161 5.33 -1.45 15.71
CA PRO A 161 4.44 -2.40 16.37
C PRO A 161 3.84 -3.42 15.39
N ARG A 162 3.91 -4.71 15.74
CA ARG A 162 3.33 -5.84 14.96
C ARG A 162 1.83 -5.67 14.63
N ARG A 163 1.11 -4.83 15.38
CA ARG A 163 -0.34 -4.59 15.19
C ARG A 163 -0.67 -3.41 14.25
N LEU A 164 0.33 -2.65 13.78
CA LEU A 164 0.12 -1.50 12.88
C LEU A 164 -0.70 -1.81 11.62
N PRO A 165 -0.44 -2.91 10.88
CA PRO A 165 -1.20 -3.23 9.68
C PRO A 165 -2.69 -3.49 9.96
N ARG A 166 -3.00 -4.14 11.08
CA ARG A 166 -4.39 -4.39 11.49
C ARG A 166 -5.08 -3.11 11.92
N ALA A 167 -4.42 -2.27 12.72
CA ALA A 167 -4.98 -0.99 13.17
C ALA A 167 -5.28 -0.05 12.00
N THR A 168 -4.37 0.02 11.02
CA THR A 168 -4.55 0.84 9.80
C THR A 168 -5.61 0.30 8.86
N ALA A 169 -5.73 -1.03 8.73
CA ALA A 169 -6.83 -1.64 7.99
C ALA A 169 -8.21 -1.32 8.61
N TRP A 170 -8.30 -1.32 9.94
CA TRP A 170 -9.52 -0.91 10.65
C TRP A 170 -9.81 0.59 10.49
N ALA A 171 -8.81 1.44 10.65
CA ALA A 171 -8.93 2.89 10.44
C ALA A 171 -9.39 3.22 9.01
N GLY A 172 -8.80 2.56 8.00
CA GLY A 172 -9.24 2.71 6.60
C GLY A 172 -10.67 2.22 6.37
N THR A 173 -11.08 1.13 7.01
CA THR A 173 -12.46 0.64 6.90
C THR A 173 -13.46 1.63 7.52
N ALA A 174 -13.16 2.17 8.70
CA ALA A 174 -13.98 3.17 9.36
C ALA A 174 -14.09 4.46 8.51
N ALA A 175 -12.96 4.98 8.01
CA ALA A 175 -12.95 6.14 7.12
C ALA A 175 -13.75 5.89 5.83
N GLY A 176 -13.61 4.71 5.23
CA GLY A 176 -14.38 4.30 4.06
C GLY A 176 -15.88 4.33 4.34
N VAL A 177 -16.34 3.74 5.45
CA VAL A 177 -17.77 3.76 5.83
C VAL A 177 -18.27 5.20 5.99
N CYS A 178 -17.52 6.07 6.67
CA CYS A 178 -17.92 7.48 6.83
C CYS A 178 -18.05 8.21 5.50
N LEU A 179 -17.12 8.00 4.56
CA LEU A 179 -17.19 8.59 3.22
C LEU A 179 -18.40 8.07 2.42
N GLY A 180 -18.69 6.77 2.52
CA GLY A 180 -19.86 6.16 1.87
C GLY A 180 -21.18 6.72 2.39
N VAL A 181 -21.32 6.84 3.71
CA VAL A 181 -22.49 7.45 4.35
C VAL A 181 -22.63 8.92 3.96
N SER A 182 -21.52 9.66 3.93
CA SER A 182 -21.51 11.08 3.52
C SER A 182 -21.95 11.23 2.06
N ALA A 183 -21.45 10.39 1.16
CA ALA A 183 -21.84 10.38 -0.25
C ALA A 183 -23.34 10.07 -0.45
N LEU A 184 -23.86 9.05 0.25
CA LEU A 184 -25.29 8.71 0.23
C LEU A 184 -26.17 9.86 0.73
N THR A 185 -25.75 10.50 1.82
CA THR A 185 -26.49 11.63 2.41
C THR A 185 -26.53 12.82 1.44
N LEU A 186 -25.40 13.15 0.82
CA LEU A 186 -25.31 14.22 -0.18
C LEU A 186 -26.14 13.90 -1.43
N ALA A 187 -26.09 12.66 -1.92
CA ALA A 187 -26.87 12.23 -3.08
C ALA A 187 -28.39 12.30 -2.82
N ALA A 188 -28.85 11.83 -1.65
CA ALA A 188 -30.25 11.90 -1.27
C ALA A 188 -30.75 13.34 -1.07
N SER A 189 -29.87 14.25 -0.66
CA SER A 189 -30.21 15.66 -0.40
C SER A 189 -30.11 16.54 -1.65
N SER A 190 -29.36 16.12 -2.68
CA SER A 190 -29.12 16.89 -3.90
C SER A 190 -30.38 17.36 -4.65
N PRO A 191 -31.37 16.49 -4.95
CA PRO A 191 -32.56 16.91 -5.71
C PRO A 191 -33.52 17.82 -4.92
N LEU A 192 -33.39 17.83 -3.59
CA LEU A 192 -34.20 18.67 -2.69
C LEU A 192 -33.53 20.02 -2.41
N SER A 193 -32.23 20.16 -2.74
CA SER A 193 -31.49 21.39 -2.53
C SER A 193 -31.56 22.27 -3.78
N GLY A 194 -31.89 23.55 -3.62
CA GLY A 194 -31.68 24.56 -4.67
C GLY A 194 -30.20 24.77 -5.06
N ASN A 195 -29.28 24.06 -4.40
CA ASN A 195 -27.82 24.15 -4.53
C ASN A 195 -27.20 22.86 -5.12
N TRP A 196 -27.95 22.10 -5.92
CA TRP A 196 -27.48 20.87 -6.57
C TRP A 196 -26.11 20.99 -7.30
N PRO A 197 -25.71 22.13 -7.90
CA PRO A 197 -24.42 22.22 -8.59
C PRO A 197 -23.21 22.09 -7.65
N LEU A 198 -23.40 22.36 -6.35
CA LEU A 198 -22.36 22.22 -5.32
C LEU A 198 -22.42 20.86 -4.62
N VAL A 199 -23.63 20.33 -4.42
CA VAL A 199 -23.86 19.07 -3.67
C VAL A 199 -23.46 17.85 -4.50
N ALA A 200 -23.76 17.84 -5.79
CA ALA A 200 -23.42 16.73 -6.70
C ALA A 200 -21.91 16.45 -6.80
N PRO A 201 -21.02 17.44 -7.07
CA PRO A 201 -19.59 17.19 -7.14
C PRO A 201 -18.98 16.78 -5.79
N ALA A 202 -19.48 17.31 -4.67
CA ALA A 202 -19.04 16.90 -3.33
C ALA A 202 -19.40 15.43 -3.03
N GLY A 203 -20.59 14.99 -3.42
CA GLY A 203 -21.01 13.59 -3.33
C GLY A 203 -20.17 12.66 -4.21
N ALA A 204 -19.88 13.06 -5.45
CA ALA A 204 -19.02 12.31 -6.36
C ALA A 204 -17.58 12.18 -5.83
N LEU A 205 -17.02 13.26 -5.27
CA LEU A 205 -15.70 13.25 -4.64
C LEU A 205 -15.67 12.31 -3.43
N ALA A 206 -16.68 12.36 -2.56
CA ALA A 206 -16.79 11.45 -1.42
C ALA A 206 -16.88 9.98 -1.85
N ALA A 207 -17.61 9.67 -2.93
CA ALA A 207 -17.69 8.32 -3.49
C ALA A 207 -16.35 7.86 -4.08
N ALA A 208 -15.63 8.74 -4.79
CA ALA A 208 -14.29 8.44 -5.30
C ALA A 208 -13.30 8.18 -4.16
N LEU A 209 -13.31 8.99 -3.11
CA LEU A 209 -12.46 8.76 -1.94
C LEU A 209 -12.83 7.47 -1.20
N HIS A 210 -14.12 7.12 -1.12
CA HIS A 210 -14.57 5.84 -0.56
C HIS A 210 -13.95 4.65 -1.30
N THR A 211 -13.98 4.64 -2.64
CA THR A 211 -13.43 3.51 -3.42
C THR A 211 -11.92 3.40 -3.26
N VAL A 212 -11.20 4.52 -3.21
CA VAL A 212 -9.75 4.56 -2.97
C VAL A 212 -9.40 4.06 -1.56
N VAL A 213 -10.11 4.53 -0.53
CA VAL A 213 -9.86 4.12 0.85
C VAL A 213 -10.25 2.66 1.06
N ALA A 214 -11.37 2.20 0.50
CA ALA A 214 -11.83 0.82 0.62
C ALA A 214 -10.91 -0.17 -0.11
N SER A 215 -10.42 0.17 -1.30
CA SER A 215 -9.45 -0.66 -2.03
C SER A 215 -8.11 -0.74 -1.28
N SER A 216 -7.63 0.39 -0.75
CA SER A 216 -6.41 0.44 0.07
C SER A 216 -6.54 -0.39 1.34
N ALA A 217 -7.68 -0.30 2.03
CA ALA A 217 -7.96 -1.08 3.23
C ALA A 217 -8.04 -2.59 2.96
N ARG A 218 -8.64 -3.01 1.84
CA ARG A 218 -8.66 -4.43 1.41
C ARG A 218 -7.25 -4.96 1.17
N ALA A 219 -6.46 -4.26 0.37
CA ALA A 219 -5.07 -4.63 0.10
C ALA A 219 -4.21 -4.67 1.38
N CYS A 220 -4.45 -3.77 2.34
CA CYS A 220 -3.78 -3.80 3.64
C CYS A 220 -4.15 -5.06 4.48
N ARG A 221 -5.39 -5.54 4.40
CA ARG A 221 -5.81 -6.79 5.07
C ARG A 221 -5.17 -8.01 4.41
N ASP A 222 -5.08 -8.02 3.09
CA ASP A 222 -4.46 -9.13 2.35
C ASP A 222 -2.97 -9.22 2.68
N CYS A 223 -2.27 -8.08 2.74
CA CYS A 223 -0.87 -8.02 3.17
C CYS A 223 -0.68 -8.45 4.63
N ALA A 224 -1.65 -8.21 5.51
CA ALA A 224 -1.59 -8.62 6.91
C ALA A 224 -1.94 -10.10 7.17
N ARG A 225 -2.43 -10.81 6.13
CA ARG A 225 -2.75 -12.24 6.17
C ARG A 225 -1.70 -13.10 5.47
N ALA A 226 -0.92 -12.52 4.56
CA ALA A 226 0.25 -13.13 3.93
C ALA A 226 1.40 -13.25 4.94
#